data_AF-A0A660V0E1-F1
#
_entry.id   AF-A0A660V0E1-F1
#
_cell.length_a   1.000
_cell.length_b   1.000
_cell.length_c   1.000
_cell.angle_alpha   90.00
_cell.angle_beta   90.00
_cell.angle_gamma   90.00
#
_symmetry.space_group_name_H-M   'P 1'
#
loop_
_entity.id
_entity.type
_entity.pdbx_description
1 polymer ?
#
loop_
_entity_poly.entity_id
_entity_poly.type
_entity_poly.pdbx_seq_one_letter_code
_entity_poly.pdbx_strand_id
1 'polypeptide(L)'
;MSDLRDFIMQHPLFDSHEHQSENGWEWDTLDHTAFWGYLGQDLGNATLPNSEAMSDAQKWDAASTTGYGQAVDMGCRTLLNMPYDIRQAEAITDALQAWLHKRRGTDIHRHIFKEQIGCTAVIADINDDLLTPPETLTNPHVPDYI
;
A
#
# COMPACT_ATOMS: atom_id res chain seq x y z
N MET A 1 13.40 -12.67 -22.79
CA MET A 1 13.05 -11.43 -22.07
C MET A 1 14.34 -10.88 -21.50
N SER A 2 14.54 -9.57 -21.60
CA SER A 2 15.83 -8.92 -21.85
C SER A 2 16.74 -8.80 -20.63
N ASP A 3 18.05 -8.95 -20.86
CA ASP A 3 19.15 -8.72 -19.92
C ASP A 3 19.01 -7.43 -19.09
N LEU A 4 18.31 -6.42 -19.62
CA LEU A 4 18.02 -5.16 -18.93
C LEU A 4 17.08 -5.32 -17.73
N ARG A 5 16.03 -6.14 -17.82
CA ARG A 5 15.12 -6.37 -16.69
C ARG A 5 15.87 -7.03 -15.56
N ASP A 6 16.61 -8.09 -15.87
CA ASP A 6 17.37 -8.84 -14.87
C ASP A 6 18.47 -7.97 -14.25
N PHE A 7 19.10 -7.09 -15.04
CA PHE A 7 20.02 -6.08 -14.55
C PHE A 7 19.34 -5.12 -13.57
N ILE A 8 18.22 -4.50 -13.95
CA ILE A 8 17.49 -3.54 -13.07
C ILE A 8 17.05 -4.22 -11.76
N MET A 9 16.51 -5.44 -11.83
CA MET A 9 16.01 -6.17 -10.67
C MET A 9 17.13 -6.61 -9.68
N GLN A 10 18.40 -6.55 -10.08
CA GLN A 10 19.55 -6.85 -9.20
C GLN A 10 19.99 -5.63 -8.36
N HIS A 11 19.51 -4.43 -8.68
CA HIS A 11 19.88 -3.23 -7.95
C HIS A 11 18.94 -2.98 -6.76
N PRO A 12 19.50 -2.58 -5.60
CA PRO A 12 18.67 -2.18 -4.47
C PRO A 12 17.80 -0.97 -4.83
N LEU A 13 16.57 -0.96 -4.31
CA LEU A 13 15.68 0.17 -4.48
C LEU A 13 16.06 1.30 -3.52
N PHE A 14 15.84 2.52 -3.98
CA PHE A 14 15.91 3.74 -3.21
C PHE A 14 14.60 4.49 -3.43
N ASP A 15 13.80 4.64 -2.37
CA ASP A 15 12.56 5.39 -2.45
C ASP A 15 12.84 6.86 -2.13
N SER A 16 12.71 7.71 -3.15
CA SER A 16 13.01 9.14 -3.02
C SER A 16 11.87 9.97 -2.44
N HIS A 17 10.66 9.41 -2.31
CA HIS A 17 9.50 10.13 -1.78
C HIS A 17 8.36 9.17 -1.40
N GLU A 18 7.96 9.17 -0.13
CA GLU A 18 6.84 8.34 0.32
C GLU A 18 6.09 8.91 1.55
N HIS A 19 4.83 8.49 1.72
CA HIS A 19 3.90 9.04 2.73
C HIS A 19 3.51 8.03 3.83
N GLN A 20 4.31 6.99 4.08
CA GLN A 20 4.03 5.99 5.12
C GLN A 20 4.15 6.64 6.49
N SER A 21 3.19 6.31 7.35
CA SER A 21 3.30 6.56 8.77
C SER A 21 3.60 5.24 9.49
N GLU A 22 4.66 5.22 10.30
CA GLU A 22 4.93 4.07 11.19
C GLU A 22 3.93 3.98 12.36
N ASN A 23 3.14 5.06 12.57
CA ASN A 23 2.23 5.24 13.68
C ASN A 23 0.76 5.19 13.22
N GLY A 24 -0.10 4.62 14.07
CA GLY A 24 -1.55 4.88 14.03
C GLY A 24 -2.44 3.86 13.31
N TRP A 25 -1.89 2.75 12.83
CA TRP A 25 -2.69 1.71 12.18
C TRP A 25 -3.19 0.70 13.21
N GLU A 26 -4.51 0.50 13.24
CA GLU A 26 -5.13 -0.64 13.92
C GLU A 26 -4.91 -1.89 13.05
N TRP A 27 -3.69 -2.43 13.06
CA TRP A 27 -3.30 -3.54 12.18
C TRP A 27 -4.24 -4.75 12.27
N ASP A 28 -4.79 -5.01 13.45
CA ASP A 28 -5.71 -6.13 13.68
C ASP A 28 -7.11 -5.90 13.08
N THR A 29 -7.45 -4.69 12.62
CA THR A 29 -8.74 -4.36 12.00
C THR A 29 -8.66 -4.19 10.49
N LEU A 30 -7.48 -4.36 9.89
CA LEU A 30 -7.32 -4.29 8.44
C LEU A 30 -8.05 -5.43 7.74
N ASP A 31 -8.64 -5.10 6.60
CA ASP A 31 -9.33 -6.03 5.70
C ASP A 31 -8.75 -5.96 4.28
N HIS A 32 -9.35 -6.67 3.33
CA HIS A 32 -8.92 -6.67 1.93
C HIS A 32 -8.87 -5.28 1.27
N THR A 33 -9.51 -4.25 1.85
CA THR A 33 -9.46 -2.87 1.34
C THR A 33 -8.16 -2.15 1.70
N ALA A 34 -7.37 -2.68 2.65
CA ALA A 34 -6.05 -2.16 3.00
C ALA A 34 -5.08 -2.14 1.81
N PHE A 35 -5.31 -2.99 0.80
CA PHE A 35 -4.53 -2.97 -0.45
C PHE A 35 -4.92 -1.83 -1.40
N TRP A 36 -6.09 -1.22 -1.25
CA TRP A 36 -6.69 -0.40 -2.31
C TRP A 36 -5.85 0.82 -2.65
N GLY A 37 -5.33 1.56 -1.67
CA GLY A 37 -4.71 2.87 -1.94
C GLY A 37 -5.63 3.70 -2.85
N TYR A 38 -5.15 4.06 -4.04
CA TYR A 38 -5.92 4.81 -5.04
C TYR A 38 -6.93 3.99 -5.87
N LEU A 39 -6.97 2.66 -5.70
CA LEU A 39 -7.99 1.81 -6.35
C LEU A 39 -9.41 2.21 -5.93
N GLY A 40 -9.61 2.75 -4.72
CA GLY A 40 -10.92 3.23 -4.29
C GLY A 40 -11.49 4.30 -5.23
N GLN A 41 -10.64 5.20 -5.72
CA GLN A 41 -11.00 6.23 -6.70
C GLN A 41 -11.30 5.60 -8.06
N ASP A 42 -10.52 4.60 -8.49
CA ASP A 42 -10.80 3.86 -9.71
C ASP A 42 -12.14 3.12 -9.61
N LEU A 43 -12.45 2.45 -8.49
CA LEU A 43 -13.73 1.78 -8.31
C LEU A 43 -14.92 2.76 -8.30
N GLY A 44 -14.72 3.98 -7.80
CA GLY A 44 -15.71 5.06 -7.84
C GLY A 44 -15.85 5.71 -9.22
N ASN A 45 -14.76 5.78 -9.99
CA ASN A 45 -14.68 6.47 -11.29
C ASN A 45 -14.77 5.56 -12.51
N ALA A 46 -14.60 4.24 -12.37
CA ALA A 46 -14.63 3.21 -13.42
C ALA A 46 -16.00 3.11 -14.12
N THR A 47 -16.87 4.07 -13.85
CA THR A 47 -18.30 4.02 -14.05
C THR A 47 -18.82 5.42 -14.32
N LEU A 48 -18.64 5.88 -15.56
CA LEU A 48 -19.57 6.80 -16.20
C LEU A 48 -21.00 6.18 -16.22
N PRO A 49 -22.06 6.95 -16.51
CA PRO A 49 -23.36 6.89 -15.81
C PRO A 49 -23.94 5.47 -15.61
N ASN A 50 -24.49 5.24 -14.41
CA ASN A 50 -25.00 3.98 -13.83
C ASN A 50 -23.98 3.17 -12.97
N SER A 51 -22.95 3.84 -12.45
CA SER A 51 -22.03 3.29 -11.43
C SER A 51 -22.71 2.64 -10.23
N GLU A 52 -23.78 3.26 -9.77
CA GLU A 52 -24.58 2.81 -8.63
C GLU A 52 -25.28 1.48 -8.89
N ALA A 53 -25.51 1.13 -10.16
CA ALA A 53 -26.13 -0.13 -10.55
C ALA A 53 -25.13 -1.28 -10.74
N MET A 54 -23.82 -1.00 -10.70
CA MET A 54 -22.79 -2.03 -10.83
C MET A 54 -22.46 -2.65 -9.48
N SER A 55 -22.45 -3.98 -9.45
CA SER A 55 -21.88 -4.73 -8.33
C SER A 55 -20.38 -4.48 -8.21
N ASP A 56 -19.84 -4.69 -7.02
CA ASP A 56 -18.41 -4.52 -6.75
C ASP A 56 -17.54 -5.44 -7.64
N ALA A 57 -18.03 -6.64 -7.95
CA ALA A 57 -17.39 -7.55 -8.91
C ALA A 57 -17.27 -6.94 -10.31
N GLN A 58 -18.30 -6.24 -10.80
CA GLN A 58 -18.26 -5.58 -12.11
C GLN A 58 -17.35 -4.36 -12.10
N LYS A 59 -17.32 -3.61 -11.00
CA LYS A 59 -16.38 -2.49 -10.81
C LYS A 59 -14.94 -3.01 -10.79
N TRP A 60 -14.68 -4.11 -10.10
CA TRP A 60 -13.38 -4.78 -10.11
C TRP A 60 -12.99 -5.26 -11.50
N ASP A 61 -13.90 -5.89 -12.26
CA ASP A 61 -13.56 -6.34 -13.62
C ASP A 61 -13.09 -5.17 -14.51
N ALA A 62 -13.71 -3.99 -14.36
CA ALA A 62 -13.26 -2.78 -15.05
C ALA A 62 -11.93 -2.24 -14.51
N ALA A 63 -11.81 -2.11 -13.19
CA ALA A 63 -10.67 -1.50 -12.51
C ALA A 63 -9.41 -2.40 -12.49
N SER A 64 -9.56 -3.72 -12.57
CA SER A 64 -8.46 -4.70 -12.52
C SER A 64 -7.42 -4.52 -13.63
N THR A 65 -7.83 -3.87 -14.72
CA THR A 65 -6.96 -3.57 -15.87
C THR A 65 -6.21 -2.24 -15.75
N THR A 66 -6.55 -1.40 -14.77
CA THR A 66 -5.86 -0.13 -14.51
C THR A 66 -4.54 -0.34 -13.79
N GLY A 67 -3.71 0.70 -13.75
CA GLY A 67 -2.45 0.65 -13.00
C GLY A 67 -2.68 0.37 -11.50
N TYR A 68 -3.73 0.94 -10.89
CA TYR A 68 -4.05 0.68 -9.49
C TYR A 68 -4.61 -0.74 -9.29
N GLY A 69 -5.47 -1.23 -10.18
CA GLY A 69 -5.94 -2.63 -10.12
C GLY A 69 -4.79 -3.64 -10.21
N GLN A 70 -3.84 -3.40 -11.11
CA GLN A 70 -2.63 -4.23 -11.25
C GLN A 70 -1.72 -4.13 -10.01
N ALA A 71 -1.58 -2.94 -9.42
CA ALA A 71 -0.80 -2.75 -8.19
C ALA A 71 -1.41 -3.52 -7.01
N VAL A 72 -2.73 -3.50 -6.87
CA VAL A 72 -3.47 -4.26 -5.84
C VAL A 72 -3.29 -5.76 -6.02
N ASP A 73 -3.46 -6.29 -7.24
CA ASP A 73 -3.22 -7.71 -7.53
C ASP A 73 -1.78 -8.11 -7.24
N MET A 74 -0.80 -7.29 -7.67
CA MET A 74 0.61 -7.54 -7.40
C MET A 74 0.93 -7.51 -5.90
N GLY A 75 0.38 -6.57 -5.15
CA GLY A 75 0.56 -6.46 -3.70
C GLY A 75 -0.01 -7.68 -2.96
N CYS A 76 -1.23 -8.10 -3.31
CA CYS A 76 -1.87 -9.28 -2.74
C CYS A 76 -1.08 -10.57 -3.03
N ARG A 77 -0.59 -10.74 -4.27
CA ARG A 77 0.26 -11.88 -4.64
C ARG A 77 1.59 -11.87 -3.92
N THR A 78 2.19 -10.70 -3.78
CA THR A 78 3.50 -10.55 -3.14
C THR A 78 3.41 -10.84 -1.65
N LEU A 79 2.38 -10.32 -0.97
CA LEU A 79 2.24 -10.44 0.48
C LEU A 79 1.62 -11.77 0.92
N LEU A 80 0.56 -12.22 0.22
CA LEU A 80 -0.29 -13.33 0.63
C LEU A 80 -0.18 -14.55 -0.29
N ASN A 81 0.57 -14.45 -1.39
CA ASN A 81 0.62 -15.48 -2.44
C ASN A 81 -0.76 -15.82 -3.03
N MET A 82 -1.64 -14.81 -3.11
CA MET A 82 -3.01 -14.93 -3.61
C MET A 82 -3.30 -13.84 -4.65
N PRO A 83 -4.00 -14.14 -5.75
CA PRO A 83 -4.51 -13.09 -6.64
C PRO A 83 -5.52 -12.23 -5.89
N TYR A 84 -5.57 -10.94 -6.23
CA TYR A 84 -6.66 -10.10 -5.74
C TYR A 84 -7.91 -10.29 -6.59
N ASP A 85 -9.04 -10.54 -5.93
CA ASP A 85 -10.37 -10.45 -6.52
C ASP A 85 -11.34 -10.07 -5.41
N ILE A 86 -12.19 -9.07 -5.65
CA ILE A 86 -13.19 -8.63 -4.67
C ILE A 86 -14.18 -9.74 -4.30
N ARG A 87 -14.37 -10.73 -5.18
CA ARG A 87 -15.18 -11.94 -4.91
C ARG A 87 -14.55 -12.84 -3.84
N GLN A 88 -13.26 -12.65 -3.53
CA GLN A 88 -12.50 -13.38 -2.50
C GLN A 88 -12.17 -12.49 -1.29
N ALA A 89 -12.89 -11.37 -1.12
CA ALA A 89 -12.64 -10.37 -0.08
C ALA A 89 -12.49 -10.99 1.33
N GLU A 90 -13.35 -11.95 1.69
CA GLU A 90 -13.28 -12.64 2.98
C GLU A 90 -11.98 -13.44 3.13
N ALA A 91 -11.64 -14.28 2.16
CA ALA A 91 -10.41 -15.08 2.19
C ALA A 91 -9.14 -14.23 2.19
N ILE A 92 -9.14 -13.09 1.48
CA ILE A 92 -8.02 -12.13 1.47
C ILE A 92 -7.92 -11.44 2.83
N THR A 93 -9.05 -11.05 3.42
CA THR A 93 -9.11 -10.46 4.78
C THR A 93 -8.54 -11.42 5.81
N ASP A 94 -8.98 -12.67 5.80
CA ASP A 94 -8.49 -13.70 6.73
C ASP A 94 -6.98 -13.92 6.58
N ALA A 95 -6.49 -14.02 5.34
CA ALA A 95 -5.08 -14.18 5.05
C ALA A 95 -4.26 -12.96 5.50
N LEU A 96 -4.76 -11.75 5.28
CA LEU A 96 -4.12 -10.51 5.72
C LEU A 96 -4.04 -10.44 7.24
N GLN A 97 -5.14 -10.68 7.94
CA GLN A 97 -5.18 -10.64 9.40
C GLN A 97 -4.29 -11.73 10.01
N ALA A 98 -4.27 -12.94 9.43
CA ALA A 98 -3.35 -13.99 9.84
C ALA A 98 -1.88 -13.60 9.61
N TRP A 99 -1.58 -12.92 8.51
CA TRP A 99 -0.23 -12.42 8.21
C TRP A 99 0.20 -11.33 9.21
N LEU A 100 -0.70 -10.41 9.56
CA LEU A 100 -0.47 -9.30 10.49
C LEU A 100 -0.41 -9.75 11.96
N HIS A 101 -1.02 -10.88 12.31
CA HIS A 101 -1.23 -11.30 13.69
C HIS A 101 0.02 -11.19 14.56
N LYS A 102 -0.06 -10.38 15.63
CA LYS A 102 1.01 -10.13 16.62
C LYS A 102 2.29 -9.51 16.05
N ARG A 103 2.28 -9.00 14.82
CA ARG A 103 3.41 -8.24 14.28
C ARG A 103 3.26 -6.78 14.68
N ARG A 104 4.39 -6.12 14.98
CA ARG A 104 4.42 -4.67 15.16
C ARG A 104 4.51 -4.01 13.79
N GLY A 105 3.97 -2.79 13.64
CA GLY A 105 4.09 -2.00 12.40
C GLY A 105 5.55 -1.88 11.91
N THR A 106 6.51 -1.68 12.82
CA THR A 106 7.94 -1.64 12.49
C THR A 106 8.50 -2.97 11.97
N ASP A 107 7.97 -4.10 12.42
CA ASP A 107 8.37 -5.43 11.94
C ASP A 107 7.74 -5.73 10.58
N ILE A 108 6.50 -5.29 10.35
CA ILE A 108 5.80 -5.33 9.06
C ILE A 108 6.58 -4.50 8.02
N HIS A 109 6.91 -3.27 8.37
CA HIS A 109 7.67 -2.35 7.52
C HIS A 109 9.03 -2.94 7.15
N ARG A 110 9.82 -3.37 8.13
CA ARG A 110 11.12 -4.00 7.90
C ARG A 110 11.00 -5.21 6.96
N HIS A 111 10.03 -6.08 7.20
CA HIS A 111 9.84 -7.28 6.39
C HIS A 111 9.51 -6.95 4.93
N ILE A 112 8.55 -6.05 4.71
CA ILE A 112 8.13 -5.68 3.34
C ILE A 112 9.26 -4.89 2.65
N PHE A 113 9.71 -3.79 3.24
CA PHE A 113 10.58 -2.82 2.55
C PHE A 113 12.03 -3.27 2.48
N LYS A 114 12.58 -3.84 3.57
CA LYS A 114 14.00 -4.22 3.59
C LYS A 114 14.23 -5.64 3.10
N GLU A 115 13.43 -6.59 3.58
CA GLU A 115 13.67 -8.01 3.32
C GLU A 115 13.05 -8.48 2.00
N GLN A 116 11.83 -8.04 1.68
CA GLN A 116 11.09 -8.57 0.53
C GLN A 116 11.35 -7.79 -0.77
N ILE A 117 11.32 -6.45 -0.74
CA ILE A 117 11.53 -5.64 -1.96
C ILE A 117 12.97 -5.12 -2.12
N GLY A 118 13.81 -5.21 -1.09
CA GLY A 118 15.20 -4.76 -1.15
C GLY A 118 15.37 -3.24 -1.24
N CYS A 119 14.45 -2.47 -0.64
CA CYS A 119 14.58 -1.03 -0.50
C CYS A 119 15.58 -0.72 0.62
N THR A 120 16.68 -0.06 0.24
CA THR A 120 17.83 0.17 1.13
C THR A 120 17.77 1.51 1.86
N ALA A 121 17.07 2.49 1.29
CA ALA A 121 16.81 3.77 1.90
C ALA A 121 15.52 4.38 1.36
N VAL A 122 14.84 5.11 2.24
CA VAL A 122 13.55 5.75 2.01
C VAL A 122 13.67 7.20 2.47
N ILE A 123 13.25 8.15 1.64
CA ILE A 123 13.00 9.52 2.05
C ILE A 123 11.50 9.62 2.34
N ALA A 124 11.17 9.52 3.63
CA ALA A 124 9.82 9.81 4.11
C ALA A 124 9.52 11.30 3.92
N ASP A 125 8.26 11.61 3.64
CA ASP A 125 7.80 12.98 3.50
C ASP A 125 8.25 13.81 4.72
N ILE A 126 8.86 14.95 4.44
CA ILE A 126 9.02 15.96 5.47
C ILE A 126 7.62 16.52 5.63
N ASN A 127 6.86 16.01 6.62
CA ASN A 127 5.50 16.48 6.93
C ASN A 127 5.39 17.99 6.66
N ASP A 128 4.33 18.41 5.97
CA ASP A 128 3.97 19.82 5.73
C ASP A 128 4.01 20.70 7.01
N ASP A 129 4.05 20.08 8.19
CA ASP A 129 4.33 20.70 9.48
C ASP A 129 5.67 21.45 9.55
N LEU A 130 6.70 21.12 8.74
CA LEU A 130 7.93 21.93 8.68
C LEU A 130 7.78 23.22 7.84
N LEU A 131 6.74 23.33 7.01
CA LEU A 131 6.35 24.57 6.32
C LEU A 131 5.34 25.38 7.13
N THR A 132 4.81 24.81 8.20
CA THR A 132 3.91 25.50 9.12
C THR A 132 4.76 26.36 10.07
N PRO A 133 4.53 27.69 10.16
CA PRO A 133 5.32 28.54 11.04
C PRO A 133 5.35 27.97 12.46
N PRO A 134 6.54 27.87 13.11
CA PRO A 134 6.70 27.19 14.40
C PRO A 134 5.77 27.72 15.50
N GLU A 135 5.27 28.93 15.35
CA GLU A 135 4.30 29.60 16.22
C GLU A 135 2.86 29.07 16.15
N THR A 136 2.58 28.07 15.31
CA THR A 136 1.28 27.39 15.22
C THR A 136 1.30 25.93 15.69
N LEU A 137 2.48 25.35 15.93
CA LEU A 137 2.63 23.97 16.40
C LEU A 137 2.56 23.93 17.92
N THR A 138 1.51 23.32 18.46
CA THR A 138 1.30 23.19 19.92
C THR A 138 2.16 22.10 20.57
N ASN A 139 2.89 21.30 19.79
CA ASN A 139 3.89 20.36 20.32
C ASN A 139 4.84 19.85 19.20
N PRO A 140 6.08 20.36 19.09
CA PRO A 140 7.02 19.87 18.08
C PRO A 140 7.67 18.58 18.57
N HIS A 141 7.12 17.43 18.18
CA HIS A 141 7.85 16.17 18.24
C HIS A 141 8.76 16.11 17.00
N VAL A 142 10.01 16.51 17.16
CA VAL A 142 11.05 16.25 16.16
C VAL A 142 11.49 14.79 16.35
N PRO A 143 11.30 13.88 15.38
CA PRO A 143 11.89 12.56 15.48
C PRO A 143 13.39 12.66 15.14
N ASP A 144 14.23 12.14 16.02
CA ASP A 144 15.66 11.97 15.75
C ASP A 144 15.84 10.87 14.70
N TYR A 145 16.09 11.25 13.43
CA TYR A 145 16.49 10.31 12.38
C TYR A 145 18.02 10.31 12.23
N ILE A 146 18.64 9.14 12.42
CA ILE A 146 20.00 8.79 11.98
C ILE A 146 19.88 7.87 10.77
#